data_AF-A0A6M1PQ52-F1
#
_entry.id   AF-A0A6M1PQ52-F1
#
_cell.length_a   1.000
_cell.length_b   1.000
_cell.length_c   1.000
_cell.angle_alpha   90.00
_cell.angle_beta   90.00
_cell.angle_gamma   90.00
#
_symmetry.space_group_name_H-M   'P 1'
#
loop_
_entity.id
_entity.type
_entity.pdbx_description
1 polymer ?
#
loop_
_entity_poly.entity_id
_entity_poly.type
_entity_poly.pdbx_seq_one_letter_code
_entity_poly.pdbx_strand_id
1 'polypeptide(L)'
;MSLALGTSTTVLAETNDTAEMNHSEFMTMEGNHITEMESEPLTSPNSSAENNLLQTNTKNTTRIETSNPIQAAILTAQTIWPATHKEYCPGAVVLADVYDWQTSVVSAKLIHHPDDAPILLTSKGQMPDSTLNKIKLLNPKGNGKGTHIFIMGSALNNIPESLSGYKITRVPEAAPTAFAAKG
;
A
#
# COMPACT_ATOMS: atom_id res chain seq x y z
N MET A 1 24.68 -70.89 33.98
CA MET A 1 25.37 -70.13 32.91
C MET A 1 24.32 -69.24 32.26
N SER A 2 24.23 -67.96 32.68
CA SER A 2 24.67 -66.75 31.93
C SER A 2 23.85 -66.52 30.64
N LEU A 3 23.24 -65.36 30.36
CA LEU A 3 23.27 -64.00 30.92
C LEU A 3 22.06 -63.23 30.35
N ALA A 4 21.48 -62.32 31.13
CA ALA A 4 20.43 -61.38 30.73
C ALA A 4 21.02 -60.01 30.35
N LEU A 5 20.41 -59.35 29.35
CA LEU A 5 20.50 -57.92 29.01
C LEU A 5 19.08 -57.59 28.46
N GLY A 6 18.21 -56.74 29.01
CA GLY A 6 18.36 -55.66 29.98
C GLY A 6 18.41 -54.31 29.27
N THR A 7 17.27 -53.62 29.13
CA THR A 7 17.08 -52.22 29.57
C THR A 7 15.60 -51.79 29.48
N SER A 8 15.11 -51.31 30.61
CA SER A 8 13.85 -50.60 30.88
C SER A 8 14.14 -49.10 30.93
N THR A 9 13.21 -48.21 30.56
CA THR A 9 13.06 -46.81 31.05
C THR A 9 11.72 -46.27 30.49
N THR A 10 10.63 -46.22 31.26
CA THR A 10 10.20 -45.22 32.27
C THR A 10 9.83 -43.85 31.69
N VAL A 11 8.54 -43.52 31.83
CA VAL A 11 7.93 -42.20 31.61
C VAL A 11 8.29 -41.31 32.80
N LEU A 12 8.86 -40.12 32.55
CA LEU A 12 9.07 -39.12 33.60
C LEU A 12 8.37 -37.82 33.20
N ALA A 13 7.44 -37.40 34.05
CA ALA A 13 7.00 -36.02 34.14
C ALA A 13 8.11 -35.23 34.84
N GLU A 14 8.54 -34.12 34.24
CA GLU A 14 9.39 -33.15 34.92
C GLU A 14 8.67 -31.80 35.01
N THR A 15 8.63 -31.33 36.25
CA THR A 15 8.11 -30.08 36.77
C THR A 15 9.04 -28.94 36.37
N ASN A 16 8.50 -27.87 35.80
CA ASN A 16 9.28 -26.64 35.58
C ASN A 16 9.42 -25.90 36.92
N ASP A 17 10.58 -26.06 37.53
CA ASP A 17 11.05 -25.37 38.74
C ASP A 17 11.60 -24.00 38.34
N THR A 18 10.87 -22.92 38.63
CA THR A 18 11.37 -21.55 38.43
C THR A 18 12.18 -21.15 39.65
N ALA A 19 13.48 -21.41 39.62
CA ALA A 19 14.43 -20.86 40.58
C ALA A 19 14.58 -19.35 40.36
N GLU A 20 14.14 -18.57 41.36
CA GLU A 20 14.41 -17.14 41.49
C GLU A 20 15.93 -16.88 41.48
N MET A 21 16.39 -16.04 40.56
CA MET A 21 17.70 -15.41 40.67
C MET A 21 17.52 -13.90 40.88
N ASN A 22 17.68 -13.48 42.12
CA ASN A 22 17.83 -12.09 42.51
C ASN A 22 19.22 -11.57 42.06
N HIS A 23 19.24 -10.51 41.27
CA HIS A 23 20.41 -9.65 41.14
C HIS A 23 19.99 -8.21 41.39
N SER A 24 20.41 -7.70 42.55
CA SER A 24 20.18 -6.35 43.02
C SER A 24 21.01 -5.33 42.22
N GLU A 25 20.29 -4.36 41.65
CA GLU A 25 20.54 -2.91 41.66
C GLU A 25 21.65 -2.33 40.74
N PHE A 26 21.20 -1.79 39.59
CA PHE A 26 21.84 -0.65 38.93
C PHE A 26 20.73 0.28 38.38
N MET A 27 20.78 1.53 38.86
CA MET A 27 19.90 2.68 38.64
C MET A 27 19.16 2.75 37.29
N THR A 28 17.84 2.95 37.31
CA THR A 28 17.08 3.50 36.15
C THR A 28 16.12 4.59 36.61
N MET A 29 16.20 5.72 35.90
CA MET A 29 15.59 7.00 36.20
C MET A 29 14.08 6.93 36.41
N GLU A 30 13.61 7.58 37.47
CA GLU A 30 12.23 8.01 37.63
C GLU A 30 11.87 8.97 36.48
N GLY A 31 10.81 8.64 35.73
CA GLY A 31 10.28 9.50 34.68
C GLY A 31 10.57 9.03 33.27
N ASN A 32 9.72 8.15 32.75
CA ASN A 32 9.26 8.31 31.38
C ASN A 32 7.84 7.77 31.30
N HIS A 33 6.87 8.68 31.30
CA HIS A 33 5.53 8.38 30.85
C HIS A 33 5.68 7.84 29.42
N ILE A 34 5.45 6.54 29.23
CA ILE A 34 5.03 6.06 27.92
C ILE A 34 3.71 6.78 27.65
N THR A 35 3.78 7.89 26.94
CA THR A 35 2.58 8.43 26.32
C THR A 35 2.20 7.37 25.31
N GLU A 36 1.18 6.58 25.62
CA GLU A 36 0.45 5.88 24.57
C GLU A 36 0.08 6.97 23.57
N MET A 37 0.72 6.92 22.40
CA MET A 37 0.37 7.79 21.29
C MET A 37 -0.98 7.25 20.81
N GLU A 38 -2.04 7.67 21.48
CA GLU A 38 -3.41 7.30 21.16
C GLU A 38 -3.63 7.74 19.71
N SER A 39 -3.88 6.76 18.84
CA SER A 39 -4.12 7.04 17.43
C SER A 39 -5.35 7.94 17.34
N GLU A 40 -5.21 9.08 16.68
CA GLU A 40 -6.36 9.93 16.34
C GLU A 40 -7.49 9.05 15.77
N PRO A 41 -8.73 9.18 16.28
CA PRO A 41 -9.82 8.33 15.85
C PRO A 41 -10.02 8.50 14.34
N LEU A 42 -10.13 7.37 13.62
CA LEU A 42 -10.44 7.38 12.19
C LEU A 42 -11.76 8.11 11.94
N THR A 43 -11.85 8.78 10.80
CA THR A 43 -13.14 9.29 10.31
C THR A 43 -14.15 8.15 10.13
N SER A 44 -15.44 8.48 9.96
CA SER A 44 -16.43 7.45 9.64
C SER A 44 -16.12 6.77 8.30
N PRO A 45 -16.36 5.46 8.16
CA PRO A 45 -16.08 4.73 6.94
C PRO A 45 -16.85 5.32 5.76
N ASN A 46 -16.22 5.30 4.59
CA ASN A 46 -16.83 5.70 3.36
C ASN A 46 -17.98 4.73 3.02
N SER A 47 -19.09 5.22 2.46
CA SER A 47 -20.29 4.41 2.17
C SER A 47 -20.07 3.31 1.11
N SER A 48 -18.95 3.35 0.40
CA SER A 48 -18.48 2.38 -0.59
C SER A 48 -17.30 1.54 -0.10
N ALA A 49 -16.99 1.54 1.20
CA ALA A 49 -15.79 0.89 1.76
C ALA A 49 -15.74 -0.61 1.47
N GLU A 50 -16.90 -1.27 1.44
CA GLU A 50 -17.01 -2.69 1.11
C GLU A 50 -17.22 -2.97 -0.39
N ASN A 51 -17.48 -1.92 -1.18
CA ASN A 51 -17.71 -2.09 -2.61
C ASN A 51 -16.39 -2.44 -3.30
N ASN A 52 -16.37 -3.59 -3.97
CA ASN A 52 -15.22 -4.07 -4.73
C ASN A 52 -13.98 -4.34 -3.85
N LEU A 53 -14.14 -4.97 -2.68
CA LEU A 53 -13.04 -5.69 -2.04
C LEU A 53 -12.69 -6.91 -2.89
N LEU A 54 -11.68 -6.74 -3.75
CA LEU A 54 -11.34 -7.71 -4.78
C LEU A 54 -10.25 -8.71 -4.37
N GLN A 55 -9.89 -8.79 -3.08
CA GLN A 55 -8.73 -9.55 -2.66
C GLN A 55 -8.96 -10.38 -1.40
N THR A 56 -8.55 -11.65 -1.46
CA THR A 56 -8.49 -12.58 -0.32
C THR A 56 -7.04 -12.71 0.13
N ASN A 57 -6.79 -12.45 1.42
CA ASN A 57 -5.46 -12.44 2.00
C ASN A 57 -5.36 -13.47 3.13
N THR A 58 -4.18 -14.10 3.27
CA THR A 58 -3.81 -14.84 4.47
C THR A 58 -2.99 -13.95 5.40
N LYS A 59 -2.63 -14.44 6.58
CA LYS A 59 -1.82 -13.69 7.56
C LYS A 59 -0.51 -13.14 6.96
N ASN A 60 0.12 -13.88 6.04
CA ASN A 60 1.46 -13.58 5.54
C ASN A 60 1.55 -13.48 4.01
N THR A 61 0.44 -13.68 3.30
CA THR A 61 0.42 -13.65 1.83
C THR A 61 -0.81 -12.93 1.33
N THR A 62 -0.57 -11.97 0.45
CA THR A 62 -1.56 -11.16 -0.23
C THR A 62 -1.36 -11.39 -1.73
N ARG A 63 -2.33 -12.04 -2.39
CA ARG A 63 -2.20 -12.45 -3.80
C ARG A 63 -3.02 -11.54 -4.71
N ILE A 64 -2.39 -11.03 -5.78
CA ILE A 64 -3.07 -10.26 -6.83
C ILE A 64 -3.38 -11.23 -7.98
N GLU A 65 -4.63 -11.69 -8.09
CA GLU A 65 -5.05 -12.73 -9.03
C GLU A 65 -5.61 -12.14 -10.33
N THR A 66 -4.73 -11.70 -11.23
CA THR A 66 -5.16 -11.28 -12.57
C THR A 66 -4.01 -11.32 -13.56
N SER A 67 -4.33 -11.58 -14.83
CA SER A 67 -3.42 -11.42 -15.97
C SER A 67 -3.62 -10.09 -16.71
N ASN A 68 -4.64 -9.30 -16.33
CA ASN A 68 -4.90 -8.00 -16.95
C ASN A 68 -4.09 -6.91 -16.22
N PRO A 69 -3.17 -6.20 -16.90
CA PRO A 69 -2.31 -5.20 -16.27
C PRO A 69 -3.11 -4.03 -15.66
N ILE A 70 -4.20 -3.60 -16.29
CA ILE A 70 -5.06 -2.53 -15.75
C ILE A 70 -5.69 -2.98 -14.43
N GLN A 71 -6.20 -4.22 -14.40
CA GLN A 71 -6.77 -4.77 -13.17
C GLN A 71 -5.70 -4.98 -12.10
N ALA A 72 -4.50 -5.42 -12.47
CA ALA A 72 -3.38 -5.58 -11.54
C ALA A 72 -3.05 -4.26 -10.85
N ALA A 73 -2.93 -3.17 -11.60
CA ALA A 73 -2.68 -1.83 -11.04
C ALA A 73 -3.78 -1.39 -10.06
N ILE A 74 -5.06 -1.63 -10.40
CA ILE A 74 -6.21 -1.32 -9.54
C ILE A 74 -6.14 -2.10 -8.22
N LEU A 75 -5.85 -3.40 -8.29
CA LEU A 75 -5.75 -4.28 -7.12
C LEU A 75 -4.57 -3.89 -6.24
N THR A 76 -3.40 -3.66 -6.84
CA THR A 76 -2.19 -3.23 -6.12
C THR A 76 -2.41 -1.88 -5.42
N ALA A 77 -3.03 -0.92 -6.11
CA ALA A 77 -3.37 0.37 -5.49
C ALA A 77 -4.31 0.18 -4.28
N GLN A 78 -5.28 -0.72 -4.38
CA GLN A 78 -6.22 -1.00 -3.29
C GLN A 78 -5.56 -1.63 -2.06
N THR A 79 -4.51 -2.43 -2.25
CA THR A 79 -3.78 -3.06 -1.12
C THR A 79 -3.16 -2.01 -0.20
N ILE A 80 -2.72 -0.88 -0.74
CA ILE A 80 -2.07 0.20 0.03
C ILE A 80 -3.05 1.33 0.35
N TRP A 81 -3.91 1.70 -0.61
CA TRP A 81 -4.94 2.72 -0.48
C TRP A 81 -6.33 2.08 -0.63
N PRO A 82 -6.85 1.47 0.45
CA PRO A 82 -8.17 0.84 0.42
C PRO A 82 -9.29 1.89 0.30
N ALA A 83 -8.98 3.17 0.55
CA ALA A 83 -9.90 4.31 0.53
C ALA A 83 -11.08 4.18 1.50
N THR A 84 -11.11 3.20 2.41
CA THR A 84 -12.20 2.94 3.37
C THR A 84 -12.49 4.13 4.28
N HIS A 85 -11.49 4.97 4.53
CA HIS A 85 -11.59 6.21 5.29
C HIS A 85 -10.77 7.30 4.59
N LYS A 86 -11.01 8.57 4.92
CA LYS A 86 -10.34 9.70 4.26
C LYS A 86 -8.81 9.66 4.46
N GLU A 87 -8.36 9.14 5.59
CA GLU A 87 -6.96 8.96 5.96
C GLU A 87 -6.25 8.02 4.99
N TYR A 88 -6.98 6.99 4.50
CA TYR A 88 -6.49 5.97 3.58
C TYR A 88 -6.73 6.29 2.10
N CYS A 89 -7.23 7.48 1.77
CA CYS A 89 -7.26 8.00 0.41
C CYS A 89 -5.86 8.53 0.03
N PRO A 90 -5.40 8.31 -1.22
CA PRO A 90 -4.11 8.80 -1.68
C PRO A 90 -4.09 10.34 -1.81
N GLY A 91 -2.90 10.91 -1.90
CA GLY A 91 -2.71 12.34 -2.19
C GLY A 91 -3.10 12.65 -3.63
N ALA A 92 -2.59 11.88 -4.58
CA ALA A 92 -2.92 11.99 -6.00
C ALA A 92 -3.09 10.59 -6.65
N VAL A 93 -3.30 10.54 -7.95
CA VAL A 93 -3.23 9.31 -8.76
C VAL A 93 -2.35 9.58 -9.97
N VAL A 94 -1.52 8.62 -10.36
CA VAL A 94 -0.75 8.69 -11.59
C VAL A 94 -1.44 7.86 -12.68
N LEU A 95 -1.57 8.42 -13.88
CA LEU A 95 -2.04 7.74 -15.07
C LEU A 95 -0.88 7.54 -16.04
N ALA A 96 -0.58 6.28 -16.34
CA ALA A 96 0.44 5.87 -17.31
C ALA A 96 -0.17 4.93 -18.37
N ASP A 97 0.41 4.88 -19.57
CA ASP A 97 -0.05 3.96 -20.62
C ASP A 97 0.55 2.58 -20.42
N VAL A 98 -0.27 1.53 -20.52
CA VAL A 98 0.18 0.14 -20.46
C VAL A 98 1.24 -0.20 -21.51
N TYR A 99 1.24 0.51 -22.65
CA TYR A 99 2.20 0.30 -23.73
C TYR A 99 3.48 1.15 -23.60
N ASP A 100 3.53 2.09 -22.64
CA ASP A 100 4.70 2.89 -22.31
C ASP A 100 5.20 2.52 -20.89
N TRP A 101 5.84 1.36 -20.82
CA TRP A 101 6.30 0.81 -19.55
C TRP A 101 7.45 1.61 -18.95
N GLN A 102 8.28 2.26 -19.78
CA GLN A 102 9.40 3.08 -19.30
C GLN A 102 8.90 4.29 -18.52
N THR A 103 7.92 5.02 -19.08
CA THR A 103 7.29 6.13 -18.37
C THR A 103 6.56 5.62 -17.12
N SER A 104 5.89 4.47 -17.20
CA SER A 104 5.23 3.85 -16.04
C SER A 104 6.20 3.56 -14.89
N VAL A 105 7.38 2.99 -15.17
CA VAL A 105 8.40 2.68 -14.14
C VAL A 105 8.98 3.96 -13.53
N VAL A 106 9.32 4.96 -14.34
CA VAL A 106 9.84 6.23 -13.82
C VAL A 106 8.83 6.93 -12.92
N SER A 107 7.54 6.77 -13.20
CA SER A 107 6.46 7.37 -12.43
C SER A 107 6.37 6.85 -11.00
N ALA A 108 7.01 5.71 -10.67
CA ALA A 108 7.03 5.15 -9.33
C ALA A 108 7.60 6.10 -8.26
N LYS A 109 8.39 7.10 -8.67
CA LYS A 109 8.85 8.18 -7.79
C LYS A 109 7.73 8.98 -7.12
N LEU A 110 6.54 9.02 -7.73
CA LEU A 110 5.38 9.76 -7.20
C LEU A 110 4.58 8.96 -6.16
N ILE A 111 4.92 7.69 -5.93
CA ILE A 111 4.18 6.82 -5.01
C ILE A 111 4.42 7.21 -3.56
N HIS A 112 5.62 7.68 -3.23
CA HIS A 112 5.99 8.08 -1.87
C HIS A 112 5.53 9.51 -1.56
N HIS A 113 5.45 9.81 -0.26
CA HIS A 113 5.31 11.18 0.25
C HIS A 113 6.31 12.12 -0.44
N PRO A 114 5.90 13.31 -0.90
CA PRO A 114 4.65 14.02 -0.57
C PRO A 114 3.48 13.82 -1.54
N ASP A 115 3.65 13.02 -2.60
CA ASP A 115 2.63 12.86 -3.63
C ASP A 115 1.62 11.77 -3.29
N ASP A 116 2.07 10.70 -2.62
CA ASP A 116 1.25 9.56 -2.17
C ASP A 116 0.33 9.05 -3.29
N ALA A 117 0.91 8.84 -4.48
CA ALA A 117 0.16 8.69 -5.72
C ALA A 117 0.29 7.28 -6.33
N PRO A 118 -0.68 6.37 -6.14
CA PRO A 118 -0.68 5.09 -6.82
C PRO A 118 -0.72 5.27 -8.35
N ILE A 119 -0.06 4.34 -9.04
CA ILE A 119 -0.11 4.26 -10.50
C ILE A 119 -1.32 3.43 -10.92
N LEU A 120 -2.18 4.03 -11.73
CA LEU A 120 -3.21 3.34 -12.49
C LEU A 120 -2.88 3.40 -13.98
N LEU A 121 -3.40 2.42 -14.73
CA LEU A 121 -3.07 2.27 -16.13
C LEU A 121 -4.22 2.70 -17.05
N THR A 122 -3.81 3.28 -18.15
CA THR A 122 -4.59 3.64 -19.32
C THR A 122 -4.13 2.76 -20.50
N SER A 123 -4.81 2.85 -21.64
CA SER A 123 -4.45 2.05 -22.80
C SER A 123 -4.68 2.82 -24.09
N LYS A 124 -3.63 2.98 -24.89
CA LYS A 124 -3.68 3.65 -26.21
C LYS A 124 -4.25 5.07 -26.12
N GLY A 125 -3.85 5.82 -25.09
CA GLY A 125 -4.34 7.17 -24.86
C GLY A 125 -5.81 7.26 -24.43
N GLN A 126 -6.44 6.15 -24.02
CA GLN A 126 -7.83 6.09 -23.56
C GLN A 126 -7.92 5.64 -22.10
N MET A 127 -8.95 6.12 -21.41
CA MET A 127 -9.26 5.77 -20.02
C MET A 127 -10.21 4.56 -19.98
N PRO A 128 -9.78 3.40 -19.44
CA PRO A 128 -10.69 2.29 -19.17
C PRO A 128 -11.70 2.64 -18.07
N ASP A 129 -12.93 2.14 -18.17
CA ASP A 129 -13.98 2.39 -17.16
C ASP A 129 -13.58 1.89 -15.77
N SER A 130 -12.88 0.76 -15.69
CA SER A 130 -12.35 0.23 -14.43
C SER A 130 -11.36 1.19 -13.77
N THR A 131 -10.49 1.83 -14.54
CA THR A 131 -9.56 2.85 -14.06
C THR A 131 -10.30 4.08 -13.57
N LEU A 132 -11.27 4.59 -14.35
CA LEU A 132 -12.08 5.75 -13.97
C LEU A 132 -12.87 5.50 -12.67
N ASN A 133 -13.51 4.34 -12.56
CA ASN A 133 -14.26 3.96 -11.37
C ASN A 133 -13.33 3.86 -10.15
N LYS A 134 -12.11 3.35 -10.35
CA LYS A 134 -11.11 3.31 -9.27
C LYS A 134 -10.67 4.70 -8.83
N ILE A 135 -10.45 5.64 -9.75
CA ILE A 135 -10.11 7.04 -9.40
C ILE A 135 -11.22 7.66 -8.54
N LYS A 136 -12.48 7.47 -8.93
CA LYS A 136 -13.63 7.98 -8.17
C LYS A 136 -13.70 7.38 -6.77
N LEU A 137 -13.45 6.08 -6.64
CA LEU A 137 -13.43 5.39 -5.35
C LEU A 137 -12.25 5.84 -4.47
N LEU A 138 -11.05 5.97 -5.06
CA LEU A 138 -9.86 6.43 -4.36
C LEU A 138 -10.03 7.87 -3.86
N ASN A 139 -10.79 8.69 -4.60
CA ASN A 139 -11.09 10.08 -4.27
C ASN A 139 -9.83 10.85 -3.79
N PRO A 140 -8.81 11.01 -4.66
CA PRO A 140 -7.53 11.59 -4.27
C PRO A 140 -7.71 12.97 -3.63
N LYS A 141 -6.99 13.24 -2.54
CA LYS A 141 -7.18 14.44 -1.71
C LYS A 141 -6.61 15.72 -2.31
N GLY A 142 -5.75 15.59 -3.32
CA GLY A 142 -4.82 16.62 -3.75
C GLY A 142 -3.52 16.54 -2.94
N ASN A 143 -2.38 16.46 -3.62
CA ASN A 143 -1.07 16.50 -2.97
C ASN A 143 -0.75 17.91 -2.41
N GLY A 144 0.47 18.13 -1.89
CA GLY A 144 0.90 19.43 -1.38
C GLY A 144 0.85 20.60 -2.40
N LYS A 145 0.70 20.32 -3.70
CA LYS A 145 0.52 21.30 -4.79
C LYS A 145 -0.94 21.41 -5.25
N GLY A 146 -1.85 20.68 -4.60
CA GLY A 146 -3.26 20.52 -4.95
C GLY A 146 -3.53 19.60 -6.15
N THR A 147 -2.51 18.94 -6.71
CA THR A 147 -2.68 18.04 -7.85
C THR A 147 -3.36 16.75 -7.40
N HIS A 148 -4.45 16.40 -8.08
CA HIS A 148 -5.22 15.18 -7.82
C HIS A 148 -4.82 14.06 -8.79
N ILE A 149 -4.47 14.41 -10.03
CA ILE A 149 -4.14 13.43 -11.07
C ILE A 149 -2.91 13.91 -11.85
N PHE A 150 -1.91 13.04 -11.95
CA PHE A 150 -0.81 13.16 -12.88
C PHE A 150 -1.10 12.35 -14.15
N ILE A 151 -0.92 12.95 -15.32
CA ILE A 151 -0.97 12.23 -16.60
C ILE A 151 0.46 12.19 -17.15
N MET A 152 0.98 10.99 -17.32
CA MET A 152 2.36 10.77 -17.72
C MET A 152 2.45 10.52 -19.23
N GLY A 153 3.35 11.23 -19.91
CA GLY A 153 3.53 11.13 -21.35
C GLY A 153 2.21 11.30 -22.11
N SER A 154 1.94 10.35 -23.01
CA SER A 154 0.72 10.27 -23.82
C SER A 154 -0.36 9.36 -23.24
N ALA A 155 -0.35 9.09 -21.92
CA ALA A 155 -1.31 8.19 -21.27
C ALA A 155 -2.79 8.52 -21.56
N LEU A 156 -3.10 9.79 -21.80
CA LEU A 156 -4.41 10.21 -22.29
C LEU A 156 -4.26 11.20 -23.45
N ASN A 157 -4.93 10.90 -24.56
CA ASN A 157 -5.01 11.80 -25.71
C ASN A 157 -5.81 13.06 -25.35
N ASN A 158 -6.90 12.89 -24.60
CA ASN A 158 -7.78 13.97 -24.15
C ASN A 158 -8.17 13.74 -22.68
N ILE A 159 -8.44 14.81 -21.95
CA ILE A 159 -9.01 14.70 -20.60
C ILE A 159 -10.52 14.50 -20.75
N PRO A 160 -11.08 13.37 -20.31
CA PRO A 160 -12.53 13.16 -20.34
C PRO A 160 -13.22 14.11 -19.37
N GLU A 161 -14.44 14.54 -19.72
CA GLU A 161 -15.27 15.43 -18.88
C GLU A 161 -15.54 14.85 -17.48
N SER A 162 -15.54 13.52 -17.37
CA SER A 162 -15.67 12.80 -16.10
C SER A 162 -14.57 13.12 -15.08
N LEU A 163 -13.45 13.73 -15.50
CA LEU A 163 -12.38 14.19 -14.62
C LEU A 163 -12.38 15.71 -14.37
N SER A 164 -13.40 16.45 -14.80
CA SER A 164 -13.49 17.91 -14.67
C SER A 164 -13.38 18.44 -13.23
N GLY A 165 -13.76 17.64 -12.24
CA GLY A 165 -13.66 17.99 -10.82
C GLY A 165 -12.25 17.86 -10.21
N TYR A 166 -11.28 17.33 -10.95
CA TYR A 166 -9.92 17.09 -10.46
C TYR A 166 -8.92 18.11 -11.01
N LYS A 167 -7.97 18.54 -10.17
CA LYS A 167 -6.80 19.31 -10.65
C LYS A 167 -5.79 18.36 -11.28
N ILE A 168 -5.58 18.51 -12.59
CA ILE A 168 -4.74 17.61 -13.39
C ILE A 168 -3.39 18.28 -13.72
N THR A 169 -2.30 17.53 -13.60
CA THR A 169 -0.96 17.93 -14.06
C THR A 169 -0.45 16.97 -15.11
N ARG A 170 -0.02 17.47 -16.28
CA ARG A 170 0.63 16.66 -17.31
C ARG A 170 2.14 16.68 -17.16
N VAL A 171 2.76 15.51 -17.26
CA VAL A 171 4.22 15.34 -17.25
C VAL A 171 4.63 14.79 -18.63
N PRO A 172 5.28 15.58 -19.50
CA PRO A 172 5.61 15.16 -20.86
C PRO A 172 6.60 13.99 -20.96
N GLU A 173 6.59 13.27 -22.09
CA GLU A 173 7.44 12.09 -22.39
C GLU A 173 8.93 12.40 -22.59
N ALA A 174 9.31 13.67 -22.76
CA ALA A 174 10.73 14.08 -22.70
C ALA A 174 11.23 14.19 -21.24
N ALA A 175 10.32 14.14 -20.27
CA ALA A 175 10.64 14.26 -18.86
C ALA A 175 10.97 12.94 -18.13
N PRO A 176 10.80 11.69 -18.59
CA PRO A 176 11.12 10.50 -17.80
C PRO A 176 12.57 10.51 -17.31
N THR A 177 13.54 10.80 -18.20
CA THR A 177 14.95 10.96 -17.79
C THR A 177 15.14 12.18 -16.90
N ALA A 178 14.43 13.28 -17.16
CA ALA A 178 14.49 14.50 -16.34
C ALA A 178 13.83 14.36 -14.95
N PHE A 179 12.86 13.46 -14.79
CA PHE A 179 12.15 13.13 -13.56
C PHE A 179 12.95 12.12 -12.74
N ALA A 180 13.58 11.15 -13.42
CA ALA A 180 14.55 10.24 -12.83
C ALA A 180 15.76 11.00 -12.25
N ALA A 181 16.23 12.07 -12.90
CA ALA A 181 17.38 12.86 -12.48
C ALA A 181 17.13 13.87 -11.34
N LYS A 182 15.87 14.16 -10.98
CA LYS A 182 15.51 15.13 -9.92
C LYS A 182 15.31 14.50 -8.51
N GLY A 183 15.87 13.32 -8.28
CA GLY A 183 15.82 12.63 -6.98
C GLY A 183 17.09 12.87 -6.19
#